data_AF-A0A933K940-F1
#
_entry.id   AF-A0A933K940-F1
#
_cell.length_a   1.000
_cell.length_b   1.000
_cell.length_c   1.000
_cell.angle_alpha   90.00
_cell.angle_beta   90.00
_cell.angle_gamma   90.00
#
_symmetry.space_group_name_H-M   'P 1'
#
loop_
_entity.id
_entity.type
_entity.pdbx_description
1 polymer ?
#
loop_
_entity_poly.entity_id
_entity_poly.type
_entity_poly.pdbx_seq_one_letter_code
_entity_poly.pdbx_strand_id
1 'polypeptide(L)'
;MAIMPIAAVLERVLQSALIPSSAPATAWTVAFLSVVVAPIEEVAKYLVVRLRFYPDPEFNEPVDGIVYATTVGLGFATLENAVYMVRLGVQVVILRSLVSTLLHVSCAALVGYALGRAKFGSPTRATIGRALLASIGIHALFNVLLVAGSGWPPPAWAPAAPLLLIGLMVMVYRRVDREIVDSLKRSPFRPGRHRADSAPPGSGASPGPSRAPESDRNPDPPLFPSSGRDFK
;
A
#
# COMPACT_ATOMS: atom_id res chain seq x y z
N MET A 1 0.82 32.51 23.25
CA MET A 1 0.27 31.17 23.52
C MET A 1 0.47 30.33 22.26
N ALA A 2 1.63 29.67 22.16
CA ALA A 2 1.96 28.88 20.98
C ALA A 2 1.18 27.57 21.03
N ILE A 3 0.40 27.29 19.98
CA ILE A 3 -0.18 25.97 19.76
C ILE A 3 1.00 25.02 19.58
N MET A 4 1.36 24.34 20.66
CA MET A 4 2.36 23.29 20.66
C MET A 4 1.80 22.18 19.76
N PRO A 5 2.52 21.75 18.70
CA PRO A 5 2.00 20.71 17.83
C PRO A 5 1.82 19.46 18.68
N ILE A 6 0.75 18.72 18.43
CA ILE A 6 0.46 17.44 19.09
C ILE A 6 1.73 16.55 19.08
N ALA A 7 2.53 16.63 18.02
CA ALA A 7 3.84 15.98 17.91
C ALA A 7 4.85 16.36 19.01
N ALA A 8 4.96 17.64 19.41
CA ALA A 8 5.93 18.10 20.43
C ALA A 8 5.44 17.89 21.87
N VAL A 9 4.13 17.91 22.10
CA VAL A 9 3.54 17.52 23.40
C VAL A 9 3.69 16.01 23.59
N LEU A 10 3.37 15.24 22.53
CA LEU A 10 3.57 13.79 22.52
C LEU A 10 5.04 13.41 22.66
N GLU A 11 5.95 14.13 21.99
CA GLU A 11 7.40 13.97 22.13
C GLU A 11 7.86 14.14 23.59
N ARG A 12 7.43 15.21 24.26
CA ARG A 12 7.79 15.47 25.68
C ARG A 12 7.17 14.47 26.66
N VAL A 13 5.93 14.07 26.42
CA VAL A 13 5.23 13.08 27.27
C VAL A 13 5.85 11.69 27.10
N LEU A 14 6.14 11.25 25.87
CA LEU A 14 6.81 9.97 25.64
C LEU A 14 8.25 9.95 26.17
N GLN A 15 9.00 11.04 25.99
CA GLN A 15 10.36 11.18 26.54
C GLN A 15 10.38 11.01 28.06
N SER A 16 9.38 11.52 28.76
CA SER A 16 9.28 11.41 30.22
C SER A 16 8.86 10.01 30.72
N ALA A 17 8.18 9.23 29.89
CA ALA A 17 7.52 7.99 30.32
C ALA A 17 8.26 6.71 29.94
N LEU A 18 9.09 6.71 28.88
CA LEU A 18 9.55 5.46 28.25
C LEU A 18 11.06 5.38 27.98
N ILE A 19 11.86 6.38 28.33
CA ILE A 19 13.19 6.53 27.72
C ILE A 19 14.33 6.74 28.75
N PRO A 20 15.41 5.92 28.70
CA PRO A 20 16.64 6.14 29.47
C PRO A 20 17.36 7.43 29.04
N SER A 21 17.79 8.23 30.00
CA SER A 21 18.48 9.52 29.83
C SER A 21 19.84 9.48 29.12
N SER A 22 20.24 8.33 28.55
CA SER A 22 21.60 8.06 28.06
C SER A 22 21.76 7.98 26.54
N ALA A 23 20.70 7.89 25.72
CA ALA A 23 20.91 7.87 24.26
C ALA A 23 21.04 9.27 23.65
N PRO A 24 21.82 9.43 22.55
CA PRO A 24 22.00 10.72 21.89
C PRO A 24 20.67 11.31 21.43
N ALA A 25 20.49 12.62 21.60
CA ALA A 25 19.25 13.32 21.22
C ALA A 25 18.81 13.03 19.77
N THR A 26 19.77 12.90 18.85
CA THR A 26 19.52 12.57 17.44
C THR A 26 18.97 11.16 17.24
N ALA A 27 19.47 10.15 17.96
CA ALA A 27 18.98 8.79 17.89
C ALA A 27 17.52 8.71 18.38
N TRP A 28 17.20 9.45 19.43
CA TRP A 28 15.83 9.56 19.94
C TRP A 28 14.88 10.24 18.96
N THR A 29 15.29 11.37 18.38
CA THR A 29 14.49 12.06 17.37
C THR A 29 14.18 11.13 16.19
N VAL A 30 15.20 10.42 15.68
CA VAL A 30 14.98 9.44 14.59
C VAL A 30 14.00 8.35 15.01
N ALA A 31 14.20 7.73 16.18
CA ALA A 31 13.32 6.68 16.67
C ALA A 31 11.87 7.16 16.83
N PHE A 32 11.66 8.34 17.41
CA PHE A 32 10.33 8.92 17.59
C PHE A 32 9.66 9.22 16.24
N LEU A 33 10.35 9.90 15.32
CA LEU A 33 9.81 10.23 14.00
C LEU A 33 9.50 8.98 13.17
N SER A 34 10.33 7.94 13.26
CA SER A 34 10.19 6.74 12.43
C SER A 34 9.25 5.68 13.03
N VAL A 35 9.21 5.51 14.35
CA VAL A 35 8.45 4.43 15.01
C VAL A 35 7.12 4.92 15.58
N VAL A 36 6.96 6.22 15.85
CA VAL A 36 5.72 6.77 16.38
C VAL A 36 5.03 7.64 15.34
N VAL A 37 5.71 8.66 14.81
CA VAL A 37 5.09 9.64 13.91
C VAL A 37 4.71 8.99 12.58
N ALA A 38 5.65 8.36 11.86
CA ALA A 38 5.37 7.76 10.56
C ALA A 38 4.19 6.75 10.58
N PRO A 39 4.08 5.80 11.54
CA PRO A 39 2.89 4.96 11.66
C PRO A 39 1.60 5.72 11.88
N ILE A 40 1.59 6.70 12.80
CA ILE A 40 0.39 7.50 13.08
C ILE A 40 -0.06 8.23 11.82
N GLU A 41 0.86 8.84 11.09
CA GLU A 41 0.52 9.62 9.90
C GLU A 41 0.01 8.75 8.75
N GLU A 42 0.60 7.59 8.50
CA GLU A 42 0.12 6.68 7.44
C GLU A 42 -1.21 6.03 7.82
N VAL A 43 -1.41 5.67 9.09
CA VAL A 43 -2.69 5.16 9.58
C VAL A 43 -3.77 6.25 9.50
N ALA A 44 -3.46 7.50 9.85
CA ALA A 44 -4.41 8.60 9.76
C ALA A 44 -4.89 8.81 8.31
N LYS A 45 -3.96 8.85 7.34
CA LYS A 45 -4.31 8.94 5.90
C LYS A 45 -5.17 7.75 5.47
N TYR A 46 -4.77 6.54 5.84
CA TYR A 46 -5.55 5.32 5.59
C TYR A 46 -6.97 5.42 6.14
N LEU A 47 -7.13 5.86 7.39
CA LEU A 47 -8.43 5.97 8.05
C LEU A 47 -9.33 6.99 7.36
N VAL A 48 -8.79 8.15 6.93
CA VAL A 48 -9.55 9.13 6.15
C VAL A 48 -10.09 8.48 4.88
N VAL A 49 -9.26 7.77 4.12
CA VAL A 49 -9.72 7.06 2.90
C VAL A 49 -10.74 5.99 3.25
N ARG A 50 -10.46 5.16 4.25
CA ARG A 50 -11.26 3.99 4.62
C ARG A 50 -12.63 4.34 5.19
N LEU A 51 -12.73 5.45 5.93
CA LEU A 51 -13.94 5.86 6.63
C LEU A 51 -14.76 6.88 5.83
N ARG A 52 -14.11 7.81 5.10
CA ARG A 52 -14.83 8.85 4.35
C ARG A 52 -15.11 8.48 2.89
N PHE A 53 -14.10 8.00 2.17
CA PHE A 53 -14.19 7.83 0.70
C PHE A 53 -14.57 6.41 0.30
N TYR A 54 -14.06 5.40 1.02
CA TYR A 54 -14.36 4.00 0.73
C TYR A 54 -15.86 3.65 0.72
N PRO A 55 -16.72 4.15 1.63
CA PRO A 55 -18.16 3.90 1.57
C PRO A 55 -18.90 4.80 0.56
N ASP A 56 -18.21 5.78 -0.04
CA ASP A 56 -18.82 6.72 -0.97
C ASP A 56 -19.29 6.01 -2.25
N PRO A 57 -20.51 6.30 -2.77
CA PRO A 57 -20.99 5.75 -4.03
C PRO A 57 -20.13 6.12 -5.24
N GLU A 58 -19.47 7.28 -5.21
CA GLU A 58 -18.59 7.75 -6.29
C GLU A 58 -17.29 6.95 -6.37
N PHE A 59 -16.92 6.24 -5.29
CA PHE A 59 -15.84 5.26 -5.35
C PHE A 59 -16.38 3.98 -6.00
N ASN A 60 -16.46 3.98 -7.32
CA ASN A 60 -17.08 2.94 -8.14
C ASN A 60 -16.07 2.18 -9.02
N GLU A 61 -14.80 2.60 -9.01
CA GLU A 61 -13.71 1.94 -9.73
C GLU A 61 -12.47 1.71 -8.85
N PRO A 62 -11.64 0.68 -9.14
CA PRO A 62 -10.39 0.44 -8.39
C PRO A 62 -9.41 1.62 -8.43
N VAL A 63 -9.42 2.41 -9.51
CA VAL A 63 -8.54 3.57 -9.69
C VAL A 63 -8.88 4.70 -8.71
N ASP A 64 -10.14 4.82 -8.30
CA ASP A 64 -10.59 5.84 -7.35
C ASP A 64 -9.89 5.71 -6.00
N GLY A 65 -9.53 4.48 -5.61
CA GLY A 65 -8.73 4.26 -4.40
C GLY A 65 -7.40 4.99 -4.45
N ILE A 66 -6.73 5.00 -5.60
CA ILE A 66 -5.50 5.77 -5.81
C ILE A 66 -5.82 7.26 -5.78
N VAL A 67 -6.84 7.72 -6.51
CA VAL A 67 -7.18 9.15 -6.64
C VAL A 67 -7.56 9.77 -5.29
N TYR A 68 -8.43 9.13 -4.52
CA TYR A 68 -8.80 9.63 -3.19
C TYR A 68 -7.62 9.59 -2.23
N ALA A 69 -6.82 8.53 -2.25
CA ALA A 69 -5.68 8.44 -1.35
C ALA A 69 -4.57 9.44 -1.69
N THR A 70 -4.25 9.67 -2.98
CA THR A 70 -3.29 10.72 -3.38
C THR A 70 -3.79 12.10 -2.99
N THR A 71 -5.09 12.36 -3.11
CA THR A 71 -5.70 13.62 -2.66
C THR A 71 -5.51 13.82 -1.15
N VAL A 72 -5.77 12.79 -0.33
CA VAL A 72 -5.51 12.81 1.11
C VAL A 72 -4.03 12.99 1.42
N GLY A 73 -3.15 12.27 0.72
CA GLY A 73 -1.70 12.38 0.87
C GLY A 73 -1.16 13.77 0.52
N LEU A 74 -1.69 14.39 -0.53
CA LEU A 74 -1.34 15.75 -0.94
C LEU A 74 -1.78 16.76 0.12
N GLY A 75 -3.02 16.68 0.60
CA GLY A 75 -3.51 17.56 1.67
C GLY A 75 -2.67 17.43 2.95
N PHE A 76 -2.30 16.20 3.33
CA PHE A 76 -1.43 15.96 4.47
C PHE A 76 -0.04 16.59 4.28
N ALA A 77 0.57 16.39 3.11
CA ALA A 77 1.87 16.99 2.77
C ALA A 77 1.82 18.52 2.77
N THR A 78 0.74 19.12 2.27
CA THR A 78 0.55 20.58 2.29
C THR A 78 0.54 21.12 3.72
N LEU A 79 -0.23 20.49 4.62
CA LEU A 79 -0.30 20.89 6.02
C LEU A 79 1.06 20.73 6.72
N GLU A 80 1.72 19.60 6.52
CA GLU A 80 3.04 19.33 7.09
C GLU A 80 4.07 20.38 6.62
N ASN A 81 4.12 20.61 5.31
CA ASN A 81 5.04 21.58 4.71
C ASN A 81 4.78 23.01 5.17
N ALA A 82 3.52 23.40 5.35
CA ALA A 82 3.18 24.71 5.92
C ALA A 82 3.72 24.86 7.36
N VAL A 83 3.53 23.84 8.20
CA VAL A 83 4.05 23.85 9.59
C VAL A 83 5.57 23.94 9.61
N TYR A 84 6.28 23.20 8.76
CA TYR A 84 7.74 23.26 8.67
C TYR A 84 8.23 24.59 8.10
N MET A 85 7.54 25.16 7.12
CA MET A 85 7.86 26.47 6.55
C MET A 85 7.79 27.58 7.60
N VAL A 86 6.77 27.58 8.45
CA VAL A 86 6.63 28.53 9.56
C VAL A 86 7.74 28.35 10.60
N ARG A 87 8.25 27.14 10.79
CA ARG A 87 9.27 26.82 11.81
C ARG A 87 10.71 27.06 11.36
N LEU A 88 11.04 26.68 10.13
CA LEU A 88 12.42 26.61 9.63
C LEU A 88 12.74 27.73 8.63
N GLY A 89 11.73 28.46 8.15
CA GLY A 89 11.86 29.51 7.15
C GLY A 89 11.93 28.97 5.71
N VAL A 90 11.35 29.72 4.77
CA VAL A 90 11.14 29.31 3.35
C VAL A 90 12.40 28.73 2.68
N GLN A 91 13.57 29.31 2.91
CA GLN A 91 14.80 28.92 2.21
C GLN A 91 15.26 27.50 2.52
N VAL A 92 14.96 26.99 3.72
CA VAL A 92 15.38 25.63 4.15
C VAL A 92 14.46 24.55 3.61
N VAL A 93 13.22 24.89 3.23
CA VAL A 93 12.15 23.88 3.09
C VAL A 93 11.78 23.55 1.66
N ILE A 94 12.19 24.31 0.63
CA ILE A 94 11.70 24.10 -0.75
C ILE A 94 11.99 22.68 -1.26
N LEU A 95 13.26 22.26 -1.25
CA LEU A 95 13.64 20.93 -1.74
C LEU A 95 13.09 19.82 -0.85
N ARG A 96 13.10 20.02 0.48
CA ARG A 96 12.53 19.09 1.46
C ARG A 96 11.03 18.89 1.20
N SER A 97 10.29 19.97 0.98
CA SER A 97 8.85 19.96 0.79
C SER A 97 8.46 19.27 -0.50
N LEU A 98 9.24 19.42 -1.57
CA LEU A 98 9.02 18.67 -2.81
C LEU A 98 9.18 17.16 -2.58
N VAL A 99 10.29 16.74 -1.95
CA VAL A 99 10.55 15.31 -1.70
C VAL A 99 9.55 14.71 -0.71
N SER A 100 9.23 15.41 0.40
CA SER A 100 8.19 14.99 1.37
C SER A 100 6.82 14.87 0.70
N THR A 101 6.45 15.80 -0.18
CA THR A 101 5.16 15.74 -0.90
C THR A 101 5.08 14.49 -1.78
N LEU A 102 6.12 14.23 -2.58
CA LEU A 102 6.17 13.04 -3.44
C LEU A 102 6.08 11.75 -2.62
N LEU A 103 6.74 11.73 -1.46
CA LEU A 103 6.69 10.61 -0.54
C LEU A 103 5.27 10.36 0.00
N HIS A 104 4.61 11.38 0.56
CA HIS A 104 3.27 11.24 1.14
C HIS A 104 2.24 10.84 0.09
N VAL A 105 2.28 11.46 -1.09
CA VAL A 105 1.38 11.11 -2.21
C VAL A 105 1.59 9.65 -2.61
N SER A 106 2.85 9.21 -2.69
CA SER A 106 3.19 7.84 -3.09
C SER A 106 2.88 6.81 -2.01
N CYS A 107 3.10 7.11 -0.73
CA CYS A 107 2.75 6.21 0.36
C CYS A 107 1.22 6.06 0.45
N ALA A 108 0.47 7.16 0.28
CA ALA A 108 -0.98 7.13 0.25
C ALA A 108 -1.52 6.38 -0.97
N ALA A 109 -1.00 6.62 -2.17
CA ALA A 109 -1.38 5.90 -3.38
C ALA A 109 -1.18 4.38 -3.27
N LEU A 110 -0.13 3.93 -2.59
CA LEU A 110 0.13 2.50 -2.40
C LEU A 110 -0.98 1.84 -1.58
N VAL A 111 -1.40 2.49 -0.49
CA VAL A 111 -2.51 2.04 0.36
C VAL A 111 -3.85 2.19 -0.36
N GLY A 112 -4.04 3.28 -1.10
CA GLY A 112 -5.21 3.56 -1.92
C GLY A 112 -5.44 2.52 -3.00
N TYR A 113 -4.37 2.10 -3.68
CA TYR A 113 -4.40 1.00 -4.64
C TYR A 113 -4.90 -0.29 -3.99
N ALA A 114 -4.35 -0.67 -2.84
CA ALA A 114 -4.79 -1.85 -2.10
C ALA A 114 -6.26 -1.76 -1.65
N LEU A 115 -6.72 -0.57 -1.24
CA LEU A 115 -8.12 -0.32 -0.87
C LEU A 115 -9.07 -0.46 -2.06
N GLY A 116 -8.80 0.22 -3.18
CA GLY A 116 -9.66 0.14 -4.37
C GLY A 116 -9.78 -1.30 -4.87
N ARG A 117 -8.65 -1.99 -4.95
CA ARG A 117 -8.57 -3.42 -5.26
C ARG A 117 -9.39 -4.30 -4.31
N ALA A 118 -9.34 -4.03 -3.00
CA ALA A 118 -10.11 -4.77 -2.01
C ALA A 118 -11.62 -4.53 -2.12
N LYS A 119 -12.07 -3.34 -2.56
CA LYS A 119 -13.50 -3.02 -2.75
C LYS A 119 -14.13 -3.82 -3.89
N PHE A 120 -13.38 -4.03 -4.99
CA PHE A 120 -13.88 -4.65 -6.22
C PHE A 120 -13.40 -6.11 -6.44
N GLY A 121 -13.04 -6.82 -5.37
CA GLY A 121 -12.95 -8.29 -5.40
C GLY A 121 -11.55 -8.92 -5.48
N SER A 122 -10.43 -8.21 -5.30
CA SER A 122 -9.09 -8.83 -5.09
C SER A 122 -7.99 -7.81 -4.73
N PRO A 123 -7.12 -7.97 -3.69
CA PRO A 123 -7.08 -8.97 -2.61
C PRO A 123 -7.36 -8.37 -1.19
N THR A 124 -7.40 -9.28 -0.22
CA THR A 124 -7.92 -9.23 1.17
C THR A 124 -7.28 -8.21 2.14
N ARG A 125 -7.78 -8.18 3.39
CA ARG A 125 -7.22 -7.41 4.54
C ARG A 125 -5.68 -7.51 4.64
N ALA A 126 -5.10 -8.65 4.27
CA ALA A 126 -3.66 -8.86 4.27
C ALA A 126 -2.91 -7.97 3.27
N THR A 127 -3.50 -7.69 2.10
CA THR A 127 -2.88 -6.80 1.10
C THR A 127 -2.90 -5.35 1.53
N ILE A 128 -4.02 -4.90 2.12
CA ILE A 128 -4.11 -3.58 2.75
C ILE A 128 -3.05 -3.47 3.86
N GLY A 129 -2.94 -4.50 4.72
CA GLY A 129 -1.93 -4.55 5.78
C GLY A 129 -0.49 -4.47 5.24
N ARG A 130 -0.15 -5.23 4.19
CA ARG A 130 1.18 -5.17 3.56
C ARG A 130 1.46 -3.81 2.93
N ALA A 131 0.49 -3.22 2.23
CA ALA A 131 0.64 -1.89 1.64
C ALA A 131 0.85 -0.82 2.71
N LEU A 132 0.08 -0.89 3.81
CA LEU A 132 0.23 0.03 4.94
C LEU A 132 1.58 -0.13 5.63
N LEU A 133 2.03 -1.36 5.90
CA LEU A 133 3.37 -1.62 6.47
C LEU A 133 4.49 -1.14 5.56
N ALA A 134 4.36 -1.33 4.24
CA ALA A 134 5.33 -0.83 3.27
C ALA A 134 5.37 0.71 3.26
N SER A 135 4.22 1.38 3.26
CA SER A 135 4.13 2.84 3.36
C SER A 135 4.75 3.36 4.65
N ILE A 136 4.45 2.73 5.78
CA ILE A 136 5.07 3.07 7.08
C ILE A 136 6.59 2.91 7.02
N GLY A 137 7.08 1.80 6.47
CA GLY A 137 8.51 1.54 6.36
C GLY A 137 9.24 2.54 5.46
N ILE A 138 8.65 2.87 4.30
CA ILE A 138 9.19 3.86 3.35
C ILE A 138 9.23 5.25 3.99
N HIS A 139 8.17 5.65 4.69
CA HIS A 139 8.11 6.92 5.38
C HIS A 139 9.09 6.97 6.58
N ALA A 140 9.15 5.90 7.39
CA ALA A 140 10.12 5.78 8.47
C ALA A 140 11.56 5.89 7.95
N LEU A 141 11.87 5.26 6.81
CA LEU A 141 13.17 5.36 6.14
C LEU A 141 13.47 6.79 5.68
N PHE A 142 12.49 7.50 5.12
CA PHE A 142 12.65 8.91 4.78
C PHE A 142 13.02 9.75 6.01
N ASN A 143 12.36 9.54 7.15
CA ASN A 143 12.68 10.26 8.38
C ASN A 143 14.11 10.00 8.85
N VAL A 144 14.57 8.74 8.76
CA VAL A 144 15.97 8.39 9.06
C VAL A 144 16.94 9.12 8.12
N LEU A 145 16.70 9.05 6.80
CA LEU A 145 17.57 9.67 5.80
C LEU A 145 17.59 11.19 5.91
N LEU A 146 16.46 11.81 6.23
CA LEU A 146 16.34 13.25 6.41
C LEU A 146 17.18 13.73 7.60
N VAL A 147 17.05 13.07 8.75
CA VAL A 147 17.81 13.45 9.97
C VAL A 147 19.29 13.10 9.85
N ALA A 148 19.63 11.94 9.28
CA ALA A 148 21.02 11.56 9.07
C ALA A 148 21.72 12.47 8.03
N GLY A 149 20.95 13.05 7.09
CA GLY A 149 21.46 13.92 6.04
C GLY A 149 21.48 15.41 6.41
N SER A 150 20.93 15.80 7.56
CA SER A 150 20.76 17.22 7.94
C SER A 150 21.98 17.87 8.58
N GLY A 151 23.12 17.16 8.67
CA GLY A 151 24.38 17.72 9.18
C GLY A 151 24.94 18.82 8.27
N TRP A 152 25.76 19.71 8.84
CA TRP A 152 26.54 20.69 8.08
C TRP A 152 28.05 20.49 8.31
N PRO A 153 28.84 20.23 7.26
CA PRO A 153 28.41 20.01 5.87
C PRO A 153 27.59 18.71 5.71
N PRO A 154 26.69 18.63 4.71
CA PRO A 154 25.92 17.42 4.48
C PRO A 154 26.85 16.28 4.05
N PRO A 155 26.54 15.03 4.44
CA PRO A 155 27.33 13.89 4.02
C PRO A 155 27.21 13.68 2.50
N ALA A 156 28.26 13.12 1.89
CA ALA A 156 28.36 12.96 0.44
C ALA A 156 27.20 12.16 -0.20
N TRP A 157 26.54 11.30 0.59
CA TRP A 157 25.38 10.51 0.14
C TRP A 157 24.06 11.29 0.14
N ALA A 158 23.94 12.41 0.87
CA ALA A 158 22.67 13.11 1.08
C ALA A 158 21.97 13.53 -0.22
N PRO A 159 22.67 14.04 -1.26
CA PRO A 159 22.03 14.36 -2.54
C PRO A 159 21.49 13.14 -3.30
N ALA A 160 22.04 11.95 -3.08
CA ALA A 160 21.62 10.72 -3.74
C ALA A 160 20.41 10.05 -3.05
N ALA A 161 20.19 10.33 -1.76
CA ALA A 161 19.13 9.69 -0.98
C ALA A 161 17.71 9.85 -1.57
N PRO A 162 17.27 11.03 -2.06
CA PRO A 162 15.96 11.16 -2.70
C PRO A 162 15.81 10.30 -3.96
N LEU A 163 16.87 10.18 -4.77
CA LEU A 163 16.85 9.37 -6.00
C LEU A 163 16.74 7.87 -5.67
N LEU A 164 17.46 7.42 -4.64
CA LEU A 164 17.37 6.06 -4.14
C LEU A 164 15.98 5.74 -3.58
N LEU A 165 15.37 6.70 -2.88
CA LEU A 165 14.02 6.55 -2.34
C LEU A 165 12.96 6.48 -3.44
N ILE A 166 13.10 7.30 -4.49
CA ILE A 166 12.25 7.21 -5.69
C ILE A 166 12.42 5.84 -6.37
N GLY A 167 13.67 5.38 -6.53
CA GLY A 167 13.96 4.05 -7.08
C GLY A 167 13.35 2.91 -6.26
N LEU A 168 13.46 2.98 -4.93
CA LEU A 168 12.83 2.05 -3.99
C LEU A 168 11.31 2.05 -4.13
N MET A 169 10.69 3.23 -4.16
CA MET A 169 9.25 3.38 -4.37
C MET A 169 8.81 2.73 -5.69
N VAL A 170 9.48 3.05 -6.80
CA VAL A 170 9.18 2.42 -8.10
C VAL A 170 9.30 0.89 -8.02
N MET A 171 10.34 0.37 -7.37
CA MET A 171 10.53 -1.07 -7.20
C MET A 171 9.41 -1.71 -6.37
N VAL A 172 9.00 -1.09 -5.26
CA VAL A 172 7.88 -1.54 -4.41
C VAL A 172 6.56 -1.51 -5.16
N TYR A 173 6.26 -0.41 -5.88
CA TYR A 173 5.08 -0.30 -6.72
C TYR A 173 5.00 -1.43 -7.74
N ARG A 174 6.11 -1.69 -8.44
CA ARG A 174 6.17 -2.78 -9.43
C ARG A 174 6.05 -4.16 -8.79
N ARG A 175 6.52 -4.36 -7.55
CA ARG A 175 6.37 -5.64 -6.83
C ARG A 175 4.92 -5.88 -6.45
N VAL A 176 4.28 -4.89 -5.82
CA VAL A 176 2.88 -4.96 -5.40
C VAL A 176 1.96 -5.15 -6.61
N ASP A 177 2.21 -4.42 -7.70
CA ASP A 177 1.46 -4.57 -8.93
C ASP A 177 1.62 -5.98 -9.55
N ARG A 178 2.85 -6.50 -9.64
CA ARG A 178 3.10 -7.87 -10.12
C ARG A 178 2.38 -8.92 -9.28
N GLU A 179 2.46 -8.83 -7.95
CA GLU A 179 1.76 -9.75 -7.06
C GLU A 179 0.24 -9.73 -7.28
N ILE A 180 -0.32 -8.55 -7.54
CA ILE A 180 -1.75 -8.38 -7.80
C ILE A 180 -2.13 -8.94 -9.17
N VAL A 181 -1.38 -8.61 -10.22
CA VAL A 181 -1.61 -9.14 -11.58
C VAL A 181 -1.49 -10.66 -11.60
N ASP A 182 -0.51 -11.23 -10.91
CA ASP A 182 -0.34 -12.68 -10.83
C ASP A 182 -1.45 -13.34 -10.00
N SER A 183 -1.94 -12.68 -8.95
CA SER A 183 -3.10 -13.14 -8.18
C SER A 183 -4.38 -13.17 -9.03
N LEU A 184 -4.57 -12.18 -9.91
CA LEU A 184 -5.69 -12.15 -10.85
C LEU A 184 -5.65 -13.29 -11.86
N LYS A 185 -4.46 -13.64 -12.36
CA LYS A 185 -4.29 -14.77 -13.30
C LYS A 185 -4.70 -16.11 -12.67
N ARG A 186 -4.55 -16.25 -11.35
CA ARG A 186 -4.89 -17.44 -10.56
C ARG A 186 -6.32 -17.41 -10.00
N SER A 187 -7.07 -16.33 -10.23
CA SER A 187 -8.44 -16.19 -9.72
C SER A 187 -9.41 -17.10 -10.48
N PRO A 188 -10.33 -17.80 -9.77
CA PRO A 188 -11.42 -18.55 -10.40
C PRO A 188 -12.29 -17.71 -11.35
N PHE A 189 -12.34 -16.39 -11.15
CA PHE A 189 -13.17 -15.44 -11.91
C PHE A 189 -12.39 -14.69 -13.01
N ARG A 190 -11.48 -15.38 -13.72
CA ARG A 190 -10.73 -14.75 -14.82
C ARG A 190 -11.70 -14.27 -15.93
N PRO A 191 -11.55 -13.04 -16.48
CA PRO A 191 -12.46 -12.48 -17.50
C PRO A 191 -12.65 -13.32 -18.78
N GLY A 192 -11.78 -14.31 -19.03
CA GLY A 192 -11.89 -15.23 -20.16
C GLY A 192 -12.55 -16.57 -19.84
N ARG A 193 -12.68 -16.96 -18.56
CA ARG A 193 -13.22 -18.28 -18.17
C ARG A 193 -14.75 -18.30 -18.26
N HIS A 194 -15.41 -17.24 -17.81
CA HIS A 194 -16.88 -17.11 -17.95
C HIS A 194 -17.35 -17.10 -19.40
N ARG A 195 -16.60 -16.52 -20.35
CA ARG A 195 -16.97 -16.57 -21.78
C ARG A 195 -16.86 -17.96 -22.40
N ALA A 196 -15.93 -18.79 -21.91
CA ALA A 196 -15.80 -20.18 -22.35
C ALA A 196 -16.89 -21.05 -21.73
N ASP A 197 -17.23 -20.82 -20.46
CA ASP A 197 -18.23 -21.58 -19.70
C ASP A 197 -19.68 -21.15 -20.03
N SER A 198 -19.89 -19.93 -20.56
CA SER A 198 -21.20 -19.40 -20.96
C SER A 198 -21.47 -19.48 -22.47
N ALA A 199 -20.59 -20.11 -23.24
CA ALA A 199 -20.82 -20.32 -24.66
C ALA A 199 -21.99 -21.31 -24.82
N PRO A 200 -23.04 -20.99 -25.60
CA PRO A 200 -24.11 -21.93 -25.88
C PRO A 200 -23.51 -23.21 -26.48
N PRO A 201 -23.98 -24.40 -26.07
CA PRO A 201 -23.48 -25.65 -26.62
C PRO A 201 -23.73 -25.67 -28.13
N GLY A 202 -22.68 -25.46 -28.94
CA GLY A 202 -22.75 -25.50 -30.40
C GLY A 202 -22.07 -24.38 -31.18
N SER A 203 -21.60 -23.28 -30.58
CA SER A 203 -20.86 -22.25 -31.34
C SER A 203 -19.38 -22.62 -31.45
N GLY A 204 -19.07 -23.45 -32.44
CA GLY A 204 -17.73 -24.00 -32.68
C GLY A 204 -16.64 -22.95 -32.93
N ALA A 205 -15.58 -23.05 -32.14
CA ALA A 205 -14.22 -23.15 -32.66
C ALA A 205 -13.48 -24.11 -31.72
N SER A 206 -13.51 -25.41 -32.06
CA SER A 206 -12.81 -26.45 -31.30
C SER A 206 -11.32 -26.11 -31.24
N PRO A 207 -10.70 -25.95 -30.06
CA PRO A 207 -9.26 -26.11 -29.96
C PRO A 207 -8.97 -27.57 -30.33
N GLY A 208 -8.14 -27.79 -31.34
CA GLY A 208 -7.74 -29.13 -31.75
C GLY A 208 -7.25 -29.94 -30.54
N PRO A 209 -7.47 -31.27 -30.51
CA PRO A 209 -7.26 -32.07 -29.32
C PRO A 209 -5.78 -32.00 -28.89
N SER A 210 -5.54 -31.39 -27.73
CA SER A 210 -4.33 -31.65 -26.96
C SER A 210 -4.35 -33.13 -26.61
N ARG A 211 -3.46 -33.91 -27.23
CA ARG A 211 -3.23 -35.31 -26.87
C ARG A 211 -2.81 -35.36 -25.40
N ALA A 212 -3.70 -35.81 -24.52
CA ALA A 212 -3.30 -36.26 -23.19
C ALA A 212 -2.40 -37.50 -23.33
N PRO A 213 -1.36 -37.66 -22.48
CA PRO A 213 -0.55 -38.87 -22.45
C PRO A 213 -1.43 -40.09 -22.14
N GLU A 214 -1.19 -41.18 -22.85
CA GLU A 214 -2.02 -42.39 -22.87
C GLU A 214 -1.99 -43.24 -21.58
N SER A 215 -1.46 -42.71 -20.47
CA SER A 215 -1.22 -43.46 -19.23
C SER A 215 -2.37 -43.42 -18.23
N ASP A 216 -3.47 -42.69 -18.49
CA ASP A 216 -4.49 -42.39 -17.47
C ASP A 216 -5.90 -42.92 -17.78
N ARG A 217 -6.03 -43.89 -18.71
CA ARG A 217 -7.32 -44.54 -18.97
C ARG A 217 -7.56 -45.66 -17.96
N ASN A 218 -8.29 -45.35 -16.90
CA ASN A 218 -8.91 -46.33 -16.02
C ASN A 218 -10.06 -47.03 -16.81
N PRO A 219 -10.15 -48.38 -16.85
CA PRO A 219 -11.22 -49.04 -17.58
C PRO A 219 -12.58 -48.83 -16.89
N ASP A 220 -13.61 -48.59 -17.70
CA ASP A 220 -14.98 -48.38 -17.24
C ASP A 220 -15.53 -49.61 -16.50
N PRO A 221 -16.31 -49.42 -15.41
CA PRO A 221 -16.97 -50.53 -14.74
C PRO A 221 -18.14 -51.08 -15.57
N PRO A 222 -18.49 -52.37 -15.40
CA PRO A 222 -19.47 -53.03 -16.27
C PRO A 222 -20.91 -52.53 -16.06
N LEU A 223 -21.60 -52.41 -17.19
CA LEU A 223 -23.00 -52.04 -17.35
C LEU A 223 -23.93 -53.21 -16.97
N PHE A 224 -24.67 -53.12 -15.87
CA PHE A 224 -25.98 -53.78 -15.73
C PHE A 224 -26.92 -53.00 -14.80
N PRO A 225 -28.24 -53.00 -15.05
CA PRO A 225 -29.24 -52.32 -14.24
C PRO A 225 -29.97 -53.29 -13.27
N SER A 226 -30.25 -52.83 -12.06
CA SER A 226 -31.24 -53.43 -11.15
C SER A 226 -31.86 -52.29 -10.32
N SER A 227 -33.03 -51.79 -10.72
CA SER A 227 -34.33 -52.17 -10.18
C SER A 227 -34.55 -51.78 -8.70
N GLY A 228 -35.38 -50.75 -8.53
CA GLY A 228 -36.35 -50.54 -7.46
C GLY A 228 -35.97 -50.76 -6.00
N ARG A 229 -36.10 -49.70 -5.20
CA ARG A 229 -37.22 -49.58 -4.23
C ARG A 229 -37.18 -48.25 -3.47
N ASP A 230 -38.35 -47.64 -3.39
CA ASP A 230 -38.74 -46.65 -2.40
C ASP A 230 -38.39 -47.09 -0.98
N PHE A 231 -38.02 -46.15 -0.11
CA PHE A 231 -38.57 -46.05 1.24
C PHE A 231 -38.24 -44.68 1.86
N LYS A 232 -39.31 -43.90 2.03
CA LYS A 232 -39.56 -42.78 2.97
C LYS A 232 -38.68 -41.52 2.93
#